data_AF-A0A7M4F9I8-F1
#
_entry.id   AF-A0A7M4F9I8-F1
#
_cell.length_a   1.000
_cell.length_b   1.000
_cell.length_c   1.000
_cell.angle_alpha   90.00
_cell.angle_beta   90.00
_cell.angle_gamma   90.00
#
_symmetry.space_group_name_H-M   'P 1'
#
loop_
_entity.id
_entity.type
_entity.pdbx_description
1 polymer ?
#
loop_
_entity_poly.entity_id
_entity_poly.type
_entity_poly.pdbx_seq_one_letter_code
_entity_poly.pdbx_strand_id
1 'polypeptide(L)'
;MERHSVEKAPSPGRGCGLRARRELRPGELLYRAQPFAAIAAGPQRGRLCERCLRRNENLLRCSQCKIARYCGKHCQKEDWQDHKRECKCLKSVEPNIPPDSVRLVGRIVFKLVKGFVYVLVSLFLSLDIEKLSEEMKEGLGHLAQTLQLYLKAEVQDASQLSPAIDIFQIFAKMPCIPLGVQMPQL
;
A
#
# COMPACT_ATOMS: atom_id res chain seq x y z
N MET A 1 -26.99 6.06 14.36
CA MET A 1 -25.81 6.24 13.50
C MET A 1 -24.84 7.14 14.23
N GLU A 2 -23.81 6.59 14.88
CA GLU A 2 -22.86 7.38 15.66
C GLU A 2 -22.19 8.43 14.78
N ARG A 3 -22.32 9.71 15.16
CA ARG A 3 -21.67 10.81 14.45
C ARG A 3 -20.21 10.82 14.87
N HIS A 4 -19.29 10.61 13.93
CA HIS A 4 -17.85 10.70 14.17
C HIS A 4 -17.47 12.04 14.84
N SER A 5 -16.53 12.01 15.80
CA SER A 5 -16.05 13.19 16.54
C SER A 5 -15.27 14.18 15.66
N VAL A 6 -14.84 13.73 14.48
CA VAL A 6 -14.10 14.50 13.48
C VAL A 6 -14.80 14.45 12.12
N GLU A 7 -14.61 15.48 11.32
CA GLU A 7 -15.09 15.57 9.94
C GLU A 7 -14.00 16.09 9.00
N LYS A 8 -14.10 15.75 7.71
CA LYS A 8 -13.25 16.33 6.68
C LYS A 8 -13.65 17.78 6.45
N ALA A 9 -12.67 18.69 6.45
CA ALA A 9 -12.89 20.12 6.21
C ALA A 9 -11.73 20.72 5.37
N PRO A 10 -11.97 21.77 4.58
CA PRO A 10 -10.90 22.51 3.93
C PRO A 10 -10.00 23.21 4.96
N SER A 11 -8.70 23.17 4.74
CA SER A 11 -7.67 23.90 5.49
C SER A 11 -7.06 24.96 4.57
N PRO A 12 -7.20 26.26 4.87
CA PRO A 12 -6.59 27.33 4.09
C PRO A 12 -5.09 27.11 3.87
N GLY A 13 -4.65 27.20 2.61
CA GLY A 13 -3.25 27.00 2.21
C GLY A 13 -2.70 25.57 2.33
N ARG A 14 -3.49 24.58 2.76
CA ARG A 14 -3.04 23.19 3.03
C ARG A 14 -3.98 22.09 2.51
N GLY A 15 -4.93 22.42 1.64
CA GLY A 15 -5.84 21.44 1.05
C GLY A 15 -6.92 20.97 2.03
N CYS A 16 -7.12 19.66 2.18
CA CYS A 16 -8.12 19.08 3.09
C CYS A 16 -7.49 18.58 4.39
N GLY A 17 -8.19 18.79 5.51
CA GLY A 17 -7.80 18.27 6.83
C GLY A 17 -8.97 17.62 7.57
N LEU A 18 -8.70 17.19 8.80
CA LEU A 18 -9.72 16.76 9.77
C LEU A 18 -9.95 17.85 10.81
N ARG A 19 -11.21 18.13 11.11
CA ARG A 19 -11.64 19.10 12.12
C ARG A 19 -12.51 18.41 13.16
N ALA A 20 -12.37 18.80 14.42
CA ALA A 20 -13.25 18.35 15.50
C ALA A 20 -14.66 18.96 15.36
N ARG A 21 -15.69 18.14 15.54
CA ARG A 21 -17.10 18.58 15.53
C ARG A 21 -17.61 19.02 16.90
N ARG A 22 -16.84 18.71 17.95
CA ARG A 22 -17.09 19.01 19.36
C ARG A 22 -15.77 19.08 20.12
N GLU A 23 -15.83 19.46 21.38
CA GLU A 23 -14.69 19.33 22.29
C GLU A 23 -14.25 17.86 22.41
N LEU A 24 -12.93 17.67 22.36
CA LEU A 24 -12.28 16.36 22.46
C LEU A 24 -11.55 16.28 23.80
N ARG A 25 -11.61 15.11 24.45
CA ARG A 25 -10.86 14.88 25.70
C ARG A 25 -9.48 14.28 25.40
N PRO A 26 -8.45 14.58 26.23
CA PRO A 26 -7.18 13.86 26.16
C PRO A 26 -7.38 12.34 26.26
N GLY A 27 -6.74 11.59 25.37
CA GLY A 27 -6.85 10.12 25.29
C GLY A 27 -8.07 9.60 24.52
N GLU A 28 -8.93 10.46 23.97
CA GLU A 28 -10.08 10.03 23.19
C GLU A 28 -9.67 9.42 21.83
N LEU A 29 -10.17 8.21 21.52
CA LEU A 29 -9.94 7.56 20.22
C LEU A 29 -10.77 8.26 19.13
N LEU A 30 -10.10 8.94 18.20
CA LEU A 30 -10.76 9.67 17.11
C LEU A 30 -11.04 8.79 15.88
N TYR A 31 -10.09 7.91 15.53
CA TYR A 31 -10.19 7.05 14.35
C TYR A 31 -9.26 5.84 14.47
N ARG A 32 -9.69 4.70 13.93
CA ARG A 32 -8.86 3.50 13.74
C ARG A 32 -9.16 2.94 12.35
N ALA A 33 -8.11 2.63 11.60
CA ALA A 33 -8.24 1.95 10.32
C ALA A 33 -7.18 0.87 10.15
N GLN A 34 -7.55 -0.16 9.40
CA GLN A 34 -6.59 -1.09 8.83
C GLN A 34 -5.97 -0.47 7.58
N PRO A 35 -4.69 -0.73 7.29
CA PRO A 35 -4.08 -0.25 6.06
C PRO A 35 -4.80 -0.85 4.86
N PHE A 36 -5.02 -0.04 3.82
CA PHE A 36 -5.61 -0.52 2.57
C PHE A 36 -4.74 -1.61 1.94
N ALA A 37 -3.42 -1.38 1.90
CA ALA A 37 -2.40 -2.35 1.54
C ALA A 37 -1.18 -2.15 2.45
N ALA A 38 -0.45 -3.23 2.74
CA ALA A 38 0.78 -3.21 3.51
C ALA A 38 1.70 -4.35 3.05
N ILE A 39 3.00 -4.16 3.29
CA ILE A 39 4.07 -5.13 3.05
C ILE A 39 5.08 -5.06 4.21
N ALA A 40 5.83 -6.15 4.44
CA ALA A 40 7.04 -6.08 5.26
C ALA A 40 8.17 -5.40 4.47
N ALA A 41 8.69 -4.30 5.01
CA ALA A 41 9.81 -3.57 4.42
C ALA A 41 11.05 -4.48 4.24
N GLY A 42 11.81 -4.26 3.17
CA GLY A 42 13.00 -5.01 2.78
C GLY A 42 13.97 -5.29 3.93
N PRO A 43 14.40 -4.29 4.71
CA PRO A 43 15.30 -4.49 5.85
C PRO A 43 14.74 -5.40 6.96
N GLN A 44 13.41 -5.51 7.06
CA GLN A 44 12.72 -6.35 8.04
C GLN A 44 12.14 -7.64 7.41
N ARG A 45 12.39 -7.87 6.11
CA ARG A 45 11.91 -9.02 5.37
C ARG A 45 12.51 -10.29 5.97
N GLY A 46 11.63 -11.24 6.29
CA GLY A 46 12.02 -12.45 7.00
C GLY A 46 12.25 -12.31 8.51
N ARG A 47 11.98 -11.12 9.09
CA ARG A 47 11.82 -10.91 10.54
C ARG A 47 10.38 -10.59 10.93
N LEU A 48 9.60 -10.03 10.01
CA LEU A 48 8.18 -9.73 10.18
C LEU A 48 7.29 -10.71 9.42
N CYS A 49 6.13 -11.01 10.00
CA CYS A 49 5.04 -11.66 9.30
C CYS A 49 4.42 -10.68 8.28
N GLU A 50 4.27 -11.10 7.01
CA GLU A 50 3.69 -10.29 5.93
C GLU A 50 2.21 -9.90 6.19
N ARG A 51 1.48 -10.66 7.03
CA ARG A 51 0.08 -10.37 7.37
C ARG A 51 -0.07 -9.43 8.56
N CYS A 52 0.48 -9.84 9.71
CA CYS A 52 0.23 -9.15 10.99
C CYS A 52 1.34 -8.16 11.36
N LEU A 53 2.41 -8.08 10.56
CA LEU A 53 3.56 -7.19 10.73
C LEU A 53 4.25 -7.29 12.10
N ARG A 54 4.02 -8.39 12.83
CA ARG A 54 4.69 -8.69 14.09
C ARG A 54 6.01 -9.41 13.84
N ARG A 55 7.01 -9.12 14.67
CA ARG A 55 8.27 -9.86 14.71
C ARG A 55 8.04 -11.30 15.14
N ASN A 56 8.74 -12.22 14.49
CA ASN A 56 8.76 -13.62 14.86
C ASN A 56 10.05 -14.25 14.34
N GLU A 57 10.72 -15.04 15.17
CA GLU A 57 11.99 -15.70 14.83
C GLU A 57 11.78 -16.91 13.91
N ASN A 58 10.60 -17.54 14.00
CA ASN A 58 10.25 -18.79 13.33
C ASN A 58 9.17 -18.56 12.26
N LEU A 59 9.52 -17.79 11.22
CA LEU A 59 8.61 -17.52 10.12
C LEU A 59 8.61 -18.64 9.07
N LEU A 60 7.40 -19.09 8.73
CA LEU A 60 7.14 -19.99 7.61
C LEU A 60 7.20 -19.21 6.30
N ARG A 61 7.90 -19.76 5.31
CA ARG A 61 8.02 -19.17 3.98
C ARG A 61 6.90 -19.67 3.07
N CYS A 62 6.35 -18.79 2.24
CA CYS A 62 5.47 -19.19 1.14
C CYS A 62 6.19 -20.16 0.20
N SER A 63 5.63 -21.36 0.00
CA SER A 63 6.27 -22.41 -0.81
C SER A 63 6.36 -22.06 -2.30
N GLN A 64 5.53 -21.14 -2.78
CA GLN A 64 5.46 -20.79 -4.21
C GLN A 64 6.47 -19.70 -4.59
N CYS A 65 6.40 -18.53 -3.96
CA CYS A 65 7.28 -17.41 -4.29
C CYS A 65 8.58 -17.39 -3.49
N LYS A 66 8.65 -18.11 -2.36
CA LYS A 66 9.79 -18.14 -1.43
C LYS A 66 10.16 -16.78 -0.78
N ILE A 67 9.47 -15.70 -1.11
CA ILE A 67 9.73 -14.35 -0.58
C ILE A 67 8.87 -14.05 0.66
N ALA A 68 7.54 -14.20 0.55
CA ALA A 68 6.63 -13.89 1.64
C ALA A 68 6.81 -14.84 2.84
N ARG A 69 6.76 -14.28 4.04
CA ARG A 69 6.98 -15.00 5.30
C ARG A 69 5.86 -14.75 6.31
N TYR A 70 5.48 -15.77 7.06
CA TYR A 70 4.30 -15.76 7.94
C TYR A 70 4.61 -16.42 9.28
N CYS A 71 4.06 -15.90 10.38
CA CYS A 71 4.21 -16.50 11.71
C CYS A 71 3.40 -17.80 11.90
N GLY A 72 2.60 -18.19 10.90
CA GLY A 72 1.83 -19.43 10.94
C GLY A 72 0.88 -19.56 9.75
N LYS A 73 0.30 -20.77 9.61
CA LYS A 73 -0.67 -21.11 8.54
C LYS A 73 -1.89 -20.18 8.52
N HIS A 74 -2.31 -19.71 9.68
CA HIS A 74 -3.44 -18.78 9.82
C HIS A 74 -3.15 -17.44 9.10
N CYS A 75 -2.05 -16.77 9.43
CA CYS A 75 -1.65 -15.52 8.76
C CYS A 75 -1.40 -15.70 7.25
N GLN A 76 -0.84 -16.84 6.84
CA GLN A 76 -0.69 -17.15 5.41
C GLN A 76 -2.04 -17.27 4.69
N LYS A 77 -3.01 -17.95 5.31
CA LYS A 77 -4.36 -18.13 4.74
C LYS A 77 -5.11 -16.80 4.63
N GLU A 78 -5.00 -15.94 5.63
CA GLU A 78 -5.63 -14.62 5.60
C GLU A 78 -5.02 -13.69 4.55
N ASP A 79 -3.69 -13.66 4.43
CA ASP A 79 -3.02 -12.83 3.42
C ASP A 79 -3.20 -13.37 2.00
N TRP A 80 -3.60 -14.63 1.82
CA TRP A 80 -3.66 -15.27 0.51
C TRP A 80 -4.55 -14.52 -0.49
N GLN A 81 -5.63 -13.88 -0.04
CA GLN A 81 -6.48 -13.09 -0.94
C GLN A 81 -5.74 -11.90 -1.57
N ASP A 82 -4.82 -11.28 -0.82
CA ASP A 82 -4.01 -10.14 -1.25
C ASP A 82 -2.71 -10.62 -1.91
N HIS A 83 -2.11 -11.69 -1.40
CA HIS A 83 -0.84 -12.24 -1.86
C HIS A 83 -0.95 -13.09 -3.12
N LYS A 84 -2.07 -13.76 -3.42
CA LYS A 84 -2.14 -14.76 -4.51
C LYS A 84 -1.63 -14.23 -5.86
N ARG A 85 -1.98 -12.99 -6.24
CA ARG A 85 -1.52 -12.36 -7.49
C ARG A 85 -0.06 -11.91 -7.36
N GLU A 86 0.26 -11.24 -6.26
CA GLU A 86 1.64 -10.85 -5.90
C GLU A 86 2.62 -12.05 -5.92
N CYS A 87 2.17 -13.22 -5.46
CA CYS A 87 2.95 -14.44 -5.36
C CYS A 87 3.44 -14.90 -6.74
N LYS A 88 2.61 -14.79 -7.77
CA LYS A 88 2.97 -15.16 -9.15
C LYS A 88 3.97 -14.16 -9.72
N CYS A 89 3.74 -12.86 -9.50
CA CYS A 89 4.65 -11.81 -9.90
C CYS A 89 6.04 -11.95 -9.23
N LEU A 90 6.08 -12.19 -7.92
CA LEU A 90 7.33 -12.42 -7.18
C LEU A 90 8.07 -13.66 -7.69
N LYS A 91 7.34 -14.73 -8.02
CA LYS A 91 7.94 -15.94 -8.59
C LYS A 91 8.53 -15.69 -9.99
N SER A 92 7.90 -14.86 -10.82
CA SER A 92 8.37 -14.60 -12.19
C SER A 92 9.62 -13.72 -12.27
N VAL A 93 9.93 -12.98 -11.20
CA VAL A 93 11.09 -12.07 -11.16
C VAL A 93 12.27 -12.62 -10.36
N GLU A 94 12.19 -13.87 -9.85
CA GLU A 94 13.30 -14.53 -9.13
C GLU A 94 14.58 -14.52 -9.99
N PRO A 95 15.77 -14.18 -9.42
CA PRO A 95 16.05 -13.91 -8.01
C PRO A 95 15.83 -12.46 -7.55
N ASN A 96 15.42 -11.56 -8.44
CA ASN A 96 15.29 -10.13 -8.14
C ASN A 96 14.03 -9.86 -7.32
N ILE A 97 14.15 -9.13 -6.22
CA ILE A 97 12.97 -8.69 -5.45
C ILE A 97 12.71 -7.22 -5.76
N PRO A 98 11.50 -6.84 -6.22
CA PRO A 98 11.20 -5.45 -6.54
C PRO A 98 11.34 -4.53 -5.32
N PRO A 99 11.55 -3.22 -5.54
CA PRO A 99 11.51 -2.23 -4.48
C PRO A 99 10.20 -2.32 -3.68
N ASP A 100 10.27 -1.98 -2.39
CA ASP A 100 9.11 -2.00 -1.49
C ASP A 100 7.97 -1.12 -2.03
N SER A 101 8.29 0.02 -2.64
CA SER A 101 7.31 0.89 -3.27
C SER A 101 6.54 0.17 -4.38
N VAL A 102 7.25 -0.55 -5.26
CA VAL A 102 6.66 -1.32 -6.36
C VAL A 102 5.78 -2.45 -5.83
N ARG A 103 6.22 -3.18 -4.81
CA ARG A 103 5.42 -4.25 -4.19
C ARG A 103 4.14 -3.72 -3.55
N LEU A 104 4.22 -2.60 -2.81
CA LEU A 104 3.07 -1.98 -2.18
C LEU A 104 2.06 -1.46 -3.21
N VAL A 105 2.54 -0.77 -4.25
CA VAL A 105 1.67 -0.32 -5.37
C VAL A 105 1.05 -1.51 -6.10
N GLY A 106 1.79 -2.60 -6.31
CA GLY A 106 1.23 -3.83 -6.87
C GLY A 106 0.06 -4.39 -6.05
N ARG A 107 0.18 -4.42 -4.71
CA ARG A 107 -0.93 -4.83 -3.83
C ARG A 107 -2.12 -3.87 -3.93
N ILE A 108 -1.90 -2.55 -4.04
CA ILE A 108 -2.97 -1.56 -4.27
C ILE A 108 -3.69 -1.85 -5.58
N VAL A 109 -2.96 -2.01 -6.68
CA VAL A 109 -3.50 -2.32 -8.01
C VAL A 109 -4.34 -3.60 -7.97
N PHE A 110 -3.83 -4.67 -7.37
CA PHE A 110 -4.58 -5.94 -7.28
C PHE A 110 -5.86 -5.83 -6.46
N LYS A 111 -5.90 -4.97 -5.43
CA LYS A 111 -7.13 -4.69 -4.67
C LYS A 111 -8.13 -3.86 -5.48
N LEU A 112 -7.67 -2.87 -6.24
CA LEU A 112 -8.54 -2.02 -7.05
C LEU A 112 -9.17 -2.77 -8.24
N VAL A 113 -8.41 -3.66 -8.89
CA VAL A 113 -8.88 -4.48 -10.02
C VAL A 113 -9.96 -5.50 -9.60
N LYS A 114 -10.08 -5.86 -8.31
CA LYS A 114 -11.11 -6.77 -7.79
C LYS A 114 -12.50 -6.14 -7.62
N GLY A 115 -12.66 -4.83 -7.83
CA GLY A 115 -13.95 -4.12 -7.77
C GLY A 115 -14.32 -3.54 -6.40
N PHE A 116 -14.85 -2.31 -6.45
CA PHE A 116 -15.50 -1.52 -5.39
C PHE A 116 -14.65 -0.84 -4.30
N VAL A 117 -13.58 -0.11 -4.66
CA VAL A 117 -13.18 1.08 -3.88
C VAL A 117 -12.67 2.20 -4.80
N TYR A 118 -13.54 2.68 -5.70
CA TYR A 118 -13.22 3.82 -6.57
C TYR A 118 -13.31 5.16 -5.82
N VAL A 119 -14.21 5.24 -4.84
CA VAL A 119 -14.57 6.49 -4.15
C VAL A 119 -13.47 6.96 -3.17
N LEU A 120 -12.83 6.06 -2.41
CA LEU A 120 -11.81 6.48 -1.44
C LEU A 120 -10.51 6.92 -2.12
N VAL A 121 -10.07 6.25 -3.20
CA VAL A 121 -8.80 6.60 -3.86
C VAL A 121 -8.89 7.95 -4.57
N SER A 122 -10.04 8.25 -5.20
CA SER A 122 -10.36 9.58 -5.78
C SER A 122 -10.22 10.72 -4.75
N LEU A 123 -10.67 10.50 -3.50
CA LEU A 123 -10.63 11.50 -2.43
C LEU A 123 -9.22 11.81 -1.89
N PHE A 124 -8.24 10.93 -2.15
CA PHE A 124 -6.83 11.12 -1.77
C PHE A 124 -5.94 11.54 -2.96
N LEU A 125 -6.47 11.68 -4.18
CA LEU A 125 -5.71 11.81 -5.44
C LEU A 125 -5.39 13.21 -5.95
N SER A 126 -5.68 14.26 -5.19
CA SER A 126 -5.32 15.64 -5.57
C SER A 126 -3.85 15.94 -5.26
N LEU A 127 -2.93 15.47 -6.12
CA LEU A 127 -1.61 16.11 -6.28
C LEU A 127 -1.57 16.82 -7.63
N ASP A 128 -1.15 18.08 -7.62
CA ASP A 128 -0.71 18.78 -8.82
C ASP A 128 0.65 18.21 -9.25
N ILE A 129 0.67 17.28 -10.21
CA ILE A 129 1.92 16.74 -10.82
C ILE A 129 2.84 17.88 -11.30
N GLU A 130 2.26 19.03 -11.65
CA GLU A 130 2.94 20.23 -12.11
C GLU A 130 3.98 20.78 -11.13
N LYS A 131 3.91 20.42 -9.83
CA LYS A 131 4.86 20.88 -8.80
C LYS A 131 6.08 19.97 -8.60
N LEU A 132 6.16 18.83 -9.31
CA LEU A 132 7.28 17.90 -9.20
C LEU A 132 8.47 18.35 -10.04
N SER A 133 9.69 18.21 -9.52
CA SER A 133 10.92 18.44 -10.30
C SER A 133 11.11 17.37 -11.38
N GLU A 134 11.87 17.68 -12.43
CA GLU A 134 12.13 16.74 -13.52
C GLU A 134 12.85 15.47 -13.03
N GLU A 135 13.80 15.60 -12.10
CA GLU A 135 14.47 14.44 -11.46
C GLU A 135 13.48 13.53 -10.72
N MET A 136 12.48 14.11 -10.03
CA MET A 136 11.43 13.34 -9.37
C MET A 136 10.53 12.63 -10.39
N LYS A 137 10.20 13.28 -11.51
CA LYS A 137 9.42 12.67 -12.59
C LYS A 137 10.17 11.50 -13.24
N GLU A 138 11.46 11.64 -13.48
CA GLU A 138 12.32 10.58 -14.01
C GLU A 138 12.37 9.38 -13.06
N GLY A 139 12.62 9.62 -11.76
CA GLY A 139 12.60 8.58 -10.73
C GLY A 139 11.26 7.84 -10.65
N LEU A 140 10.14 8.56 -10.74
CA LEU A 140 8.80 7.98 -10.80
C LEU A 140 8.59 7.16 -12.09
N GLY A 141 9.14 7.61 -13.22
CA GLY A 141 9.14 6.89 -14.49
C GLY A 141 9.80 5.51 -14.40
N HIS A 142 10.97 5.42 -13.77
CA HIS A 142 11.64 4.15 -13.54
C HIS A 142 10.85 3.20 -12.63
N LEU A 143 10.20 3.73 -11.58
CA LEU A 143 9.32 2.94 -10.71
C LEU A 143 8.08 2.43 -11.45
N ALA A 144 7.48 3.24 -12.33
CA ALA A 144 6.36 2.85 -13.16
C ALA A 144 6.72 1.72 -14.14
N GLN A 145 7.86 1.82 -14.82
CA GLN A 145 8.36 0.74 -15.69
C GLN A 145 8.65 -0.54 -14.91
N THR A 146 9.29 -0.43 -13.74
CA THR A 146 9.55 -1.58 -12.86
C THR A 146 8.24 -2.23 -12.42
N LEU A 147 7.21 -1.43 -12.11
CA LEU A 147 5.88 -1.94 -11.79
C LEU A 147 5.23 -2.66 -12.98
N GLN A 148 5.32 -2.11 -14.19
CA GLN A 148 4.78 -2.77 -15.39
C GLN A 148 5.43 -4.14 -15.62
N LEU A 149 6.76 -4.23 -15.52
CA LEU A 149 7.49 -5.49 -15.62
C LEU A 149 7.08 -6.47 -14.53
N TYR A 150 6.95 -6.00 -13.29
CA TYR A 150 6.53 -6.82 -12.15
C TYR A 150 5.10 -7.35 -12.30
N LEU A 151 4.17 -6.53 -12.78
CA LEU A 151 2.76 -6.88 -12.93
C LEU A 151 2.48 -7.73 -14.18
N LYS A 152 3.39 -7.78 -15.15
CA LYS A 152 3.22 -8.49 -16.44
C LYS A 152 2.76 -9.95 -16.31
N ALA A 153 3.13 -10.63 -15.23
CA ALA A 153 2.71 -12.00 -14.96
C ALA A 153 1.20 -12.14 -14.65
N GLU A 154 0.52 -11.06 -14.27
CA GLU A 154 -0.88 -11.04 -13.82
C GLU A 154 -1.75 -9.99 -14.51
N VAL A 155 -1.15 -9.03 -15.21
CA VAL A 155 -1.82 -7.95 -15.95
C VAL A 155 -1.15 -7.88 -17.31
N GLN A 156 -1.70 -8.60 -18.29
CA GLN A 156 -1.15 -8.71 -19.65
C GLN A 156 -1.69 -7.61 -20.59
N ASP A 157 -2.81 -6.99 -20.23
CA ASP A 157 -3.44 -5.91 -20.99
C ASP A 157 -3.62 -4.69 -20.08
N ALA A 158 -3.07 -3.55 -20.49
CA ALA A 158 -3.22 -2.27 -19.82
C ALA A 158 -4.70 -1.85 -19.73
N SER A 159 -5.60 -2.40 -20.55
CA SER A 159 -7.04 -2.21 -20.45
C SER A 159 -7.66 -2.75 -19.14
N GLN A 160 -6.99 -3.67 -18.45
CA GLN A 160 -7.41 -4.18 -17.13
C GLN A 160 -7.07 -3.22 -16.00
N LEU A 161 -6.18 -2.25 -16.24
CA LEU A 161 -5.98 -1.11 -15.37
C LEU A 161 -7.03 -0.08 -15.79
N SER A 162 -7.95 0.25 -14.88
CA SER A 162 -8.95 1.29 -15.16
C SER A 162 -8.25 2.56 -15.69
N PRO A 163 -8.78 3.26 -16.71
CA PRO A 163 -8.23 4.52 -17.24
C PRO A 163 -8.00 5.60 -16.17
N ALA A 164 -8.57 5.44 -14.98
CA ALA A 164 -8.41 6.33 -13.84
C ALA A 164 -7.26 5.96 -12.88
N ILE A 165 -6.59 4.83 -13.10
CA ILE A 165 -5.40 4.42 -12.33
C ILE A 165 -4.18 5.03 -13.02
N ASP A 166 -3.89 6.28 -12.68
CA ASP A 166 -2.61 6.89 -13.01
C ASP A 166 -1.54 6.35 -12.05
N ILE A 167 -0.72 5.43 -12.53
CA ILE A 167 0.38 4.80 -11.78
C ILE A 167 1.35 5.87 -11.24
N PHE A 168 1.59 6.95 -12.00
CA PHE A 168 2.45 8.05 -11.56
C PHE A 168 1.86 8.74 -10.34
N GLN A 169 0.55 8.99 -10.34
CA GLN A 169 -0.15 9.57 -9.20
C GLN A 169 -0.12 8.69 -7.95
N ILE A 170 -0.12 7.36 -8.11
CA ILE A 170 0.00 6.45 -6.97
C ILE A 170 1.41 6.53 -6.38
N PHE A 171 2.46 6.47 -7.21
CA PHE A 171 3.83 6.59 -6.72
C PHE A 171 4.15 7.97 -6.15
N ALA A 172 3.65 9.05 -6.74
CA ALA A 172 3.84 10.41 -6.25
C ALA A 172 3.29 10.62 -4.83
N LYS A 173 2.29 9.82 -4.40
CA LYS A 173 1.69 9.91 -3.06
C LYS A 173 2.22 8.93 -2.04
N MET A 174 3.01 7.95 -2.45
CA MET A 174 3.67 7.02 -1.53
C MET A 174 4.57 7.71 -0.48
N PRO A 175 5.33 8.78 -0.79
CA PRO A 175 6.11 9.51 0.21
C PRO A 175 5.24 10.28 1.22
N CYS A 176 4.00 10.62 0.86
CA CYS A 176 3.09 11.46 1.65
C CYS A 176 2.15 10.63 2.56
N ILE A 177 2.14 9.31 2.44
CA ILE A 177 1.39 8.40 3.30
C ILE A 177 2.37 7.85 4.35
N PRO A 178 2.03 7.79 5.65
CA PRO A 178 2.96 7.30 6.67
C PRO A 178 3.41 5.86 6.34
N LEU A 179 4.67 5.73 5.91
CA LEU A 179 5.30 4.46 5.53
C LEU A 179 5.81 3.66 6.75
N GLY A 180 5.86 4.29 7.92
CA GLY A 180 6.33 3.67 9.16
C GLY A 180 5.18 3.32 10.09
N VAL A 181 4.81 2.04 10.17
CA VAL A 181 4.12 1.54 11.37
C VAL A 181 5.22 1.27 12.40
N GLN A 182 5.42 2.21 13.31
CA GLN A 182 6.32 2.02 14.44
C GLN A 182 5.60 1.13 15.45
N MET A 183 5.91 -0.18 15.42
CA MET A 183 5.38 -1.12 16.40
C MET A 183 6.05 -0.84 17.76
N PRO A 184 5.30 -0.81 18.86
CA PRO A 184 5.89 -0.71 20.19
C PRO A 184 6.87 -1.87 20.37
N GLN A 185 8.07 -1.55 20.84
CA GLN A 185 9.00 -2.56 21.34
C GLN A 185 8.30 -3.19 22.56
N LEU A 186 7.92 -4.46 22.44
CA LEU A 186 7.59 -5.29 23.60
C LEU A 186 8.89 -5.63 24.32
#